data_AF-A0A7X1NYJ2-F1
#
_entry.id   AF-A0A7X1NYJ2-F1
#
_cell.length_a   1.000
_cell.length_b   1.000
_cell.length_c   1.000
_cell.angle_alpha   90.00
_cell.angle_beta   90.00
_cell.angle_gamma   90.00
#
_symmetry.space_group_name_H-M   'P 1'
#
loop_
_entity.id
_entity.type
_entity.pdbx_description
1 polymer ?
#
loop_
_entity_poly.entity_id
_entity_poly.type
_entity_poly.pdbx_seq_one_letter_code
_entity_poly.pdbx_strand_id
1 'polypeptide(L)'
;MDRAWLRLLDVFTPEARGIADAARTLGVTTEWLFKRVRRLERAGLLTVQDSRPRAGRAVRLYRATSDTFFVPFSLVPPETVGRHNRAQHLELFETAIGRTFQRAPFDQHGWGFVTAHAPSGDVFFRIMREDGVLWTDLGEAAPVMVSGWHLLHLSPGDARELQGELRALHDRYAGRAGEVPFLLGIFLADTTNVPGLEHAREDSGDA
;
A
#
# COMPACT_ATOMS: atom_id res chain seq x y z
N MET A 1 1.07 2.84 13.72
CA MET A 1 2.55 2.76 13.71
C MET A 1 3.06 3.40 12.43
N ASP A 2 3.96 4.39 12.55
CA ASP A 2 4.48 5.19 11.44
C ASP A 2 5.48 4.37 10.60
N ARG A 3 5.45 4.54 9.28
CA ARG A 3 6.40 3.94 8.31
C ARG A 3 7.84 4.33 8.64
N ALA A 4 8.04 5.46 9.32
CA ALA A 4 9.34 5.86 9.86
C ALA A 4 9.94 4.82 10.83
N TRP A 5 9.14 4.14 11.65
CA TRP A 5 9.62 3.10 12.57
C TRP A 5 9.89 1.77 11.87
N LEU A 6 9.05 1.40 10.90
CA LEU A 6 9.28 0.22 10.07
C LEU A 6 10.55 0.37 9.23
N ARG A 7 10.75 1.51 8.57
CA ARG A 7 12.00 1.83 7.85
C ARG A 7 13.24 1.81 8.74
N LEU A 8 13.07 2.17 10.01
CA LEU A 8 14.17 2.22 10.96
C LEU A 8 14.62 0.84 11.42
N LEU A 9 13.72 -0.14 11.55
CA LEU A 9 14.13 -1.54 11.76
C LEU A 9 14.63 -2.17 10.46
N ASP A 10 13.94 -1.92 9.35
CA ASP A 10 14.25 -2.46 8.03
C ASP A 10 15.70 -2.21 7.60
N VAL A 11 16.27 -1.03 7.88
CA VAL A 11 17.68 -0.74 7.56
C VAL A 11 18.68 -1.64 8.32
N PHE A 12 18.28 -2.25 9.44
CA PHE A 12 19.11 -3.16 10.24
C PHE A 12 18.68 -4.63 10.14
N THR A 13 17.66 -4.95 9.34
CA THR A 13 17.14 -6.33 9.21
C THR A 13 18.02 -7.20 8.30
N PRO A 14 18.37 -6.79 7.06
CA PRO A 14 19.11 -7.64 6.14
C PRO A 14 20.50 -8.02 6.66
N GLU A 15 21.17 -7.09 7.32
CA GLU A 15 22.56 -7.22 7.75
C GLU A 15 22.91 -6.26 8.90
N ALA A 16 24.00 -6.54 9.61
CA ALA A 16 24.49 -5.65 10.66
C ALA A 16 25.09 -4.36 10.07
N ARG A 17 24.63 -3.20 10.54
CA ARG A 17 25.06 -1.88 10.06
C ARG A 17 25.50 -0.95 11.17
N GLY A 18 26.46 -0.08 10.86
CA GLY A 18 26.86 1.02 11.72
C GLY A 18 25.84 2.15 11.67
N ILE A 19 25.73 2.91 12.77
CA ILE A 19 24.75 4.01 12.87
C ILE A 19 24.99 5.08 11.80
N ALA A 20 26.23 5.40 11.46
CA ALA A 20 26.55 6.40 10.44
C ALA A 20 26.11 5.95 9.03
N ASP A 21 26.24 4.65 8.73
CA ASP A 21 25.83 4.09 7.44
C ASP A 21 24.31 4.06 7.32
N ALA A 22 23.64 3.57 8.36
CA ALA A 22 22.18 3.55 8.43
C ALA A 22 21.57 4.97 8.37
N ALA A 23 22.21 5.97 9.01
CA ALA A 23 21.75 7.36 8.94
C ALA A 23 21.81 7.92 7.53
N ARG A 24 22.88 7.61 6.77
CA ARG A 24 22.98 7.97 5.34
C ARG A 24 21.90 7.29 4.52
N THR A 25 21.67 5.99 4.71
CA THR A 25 20.61 5.25 3.99
C THR A 25 19.23 5.84 4.26
N LEU A 26 18.96 6.28 5.49
CA LEU A 26 17.68 6.85 5.88
C LEU A 26 17.54 8.35 5.58
N GLY A 27 18.60 9.03 5.16
CA GLY A 27 18.60 10.48 4.94
C GLY A 27 18.39 11.30 6.22
N VAL A 28 18.85 10.81 7.37
CA VAL A 28 18.70 11.46 8.69
C VAL A 28 20.06 11.76 9.33
N THR A 29 20.08 12.60 10.37
CA THR A 29 21.31 12.87 11.11
C THR A 29 21.73 11.69 11.98
N THR A 30 23.03 11.47 12.12
CA THR A 30 23.60 10.41 12.97
C THR A 30 23.15 10.55 14.43
N GLU A 31 23.06 11.78 14.95
CA GLU A 31 22.63 12.02 16.33
C GLU A 31 21.16 11.62 16.54
N TRP A 32 20.30 11.96 15.59
CA TRP A 32 18.89 11.59 15.62
C TRP A 32 18.70 10.08 15.62
N LEU A 33 19.50 9.37 14.81
CA LEU A 33 19.45 7.91 14.71
C LEU A 33 20.04 7.25 15.95
N PHE A 34 21.15 7.76 16.50
CA PHE A 34 21.78 7.24 17.70
C PHE A 34 20.81 7.16 18.88
N LYS A 35 20.03 8.22 19.13
CA LYS A 35 19.02 8.26 20.20
C LYS A 35 17.97 7.14 20.03
N ARG A 36 17.58 6.82 18.79
CA ARG A 36 16.59 5.77 18.49
C ARG A 36 17.19 4.38 18.55
N VAL A 37 18.38 4.16 17.99
CA VAL A 37 19.10 2.89 18.08
C VAL A 37 19.30 2.49 19.54
N ARG A 38 19.65 3.43 20.43
CA ARG A 38 19.74 3.17 21.87
C ARG A 38 18.40 2.76 22.50
N ARG A 39 17.29 3.37 22.07
CA ARG A 39 15.95 2.99 22.57
C ARG A 39 15.58 1.59 22.11
N LEU A 40 15.86 1.25 20.85
CA LEU A 40 15.59 -0.08 20.29
C LEU A 40 16.49 -1.17 20.88
N GLU A 41 17.77 -0.87 21.08
CA GLU A 41 18.72 -1.77 21.78
C GLU A 41 18.21 -2.10 23.19
N ARG A 42 17.79 -1.08 23.96
CA ARG A 42 17.20 -1.27 25.30
C ARG A 42 15.88 -2.04 25.27
N ALA A 43 15.11 -1.92 24.19
CA ALA A 43 13.87 -2.65 23.99
C ALA A 43 14.09 -4.09 23.47
N GLY A 44 15.34 -4.51 23.23
CA GLY A 44 15.65 -5.83 22.68
C GLY A 44 15.31 -6.00 21.20
N LEU A 45 15.05 -4.90 20.47
CA LEU A 45 14.71 -4.92 19.05
C LEU A 45 15.96 -4.84 18.16
N LEU A 46 17.06 -4.30 18.68
CA LEU A 46 18.37 -4.32 18.04
C LEU A 46 19.39 -4.95 18.99
N THR A 47 20.37 -5.65 18.42
CA THR A 47 21.54 -6.15 19.15
C THR A 47 22.84 -5.75 18.45
N VAL A 48 23.92 -5.62 19.20
CA VAL A 48 25.27 -5.44 18.64
C VAL A 48 25.74 -6.81 18.16
N GLN A 49 25.84 -6.99 16.85
CA GLN A 49 26.30 -8.25 16.27
C GLN A 49 27.83 -8.27 16.14
N ASP A 50 28.45 -7.12 15.86
CA ASP A 50 29.88 -7.03 15.58
C ASP A 50 30.41 -5.61 15.87
N SER A 51 31.73 -5.42 15.81
CA SER A 51 32.40 -4.14 15.99
C SER A 51 33.57 -4.01 15.01
N ARG A 52 33.50 -3.03 14.11
CA ARG A 52 34.58 -2.76 13.15
C ARG A 52 35.63 -1.81 13.73
N PRO A 53 36.94 -2.12 13.64
CA PRO A 53 37.98 -1.20 14.06
C PRO A 53 38.02 0.04 13.17
N ARG A 54 38.29 1.19 13.77
CA ARG A 54 38.52 2.48 13.11
C ARG A 54 39.55 3.27 13.93
N ALA A 55 40.37 4.08 13.28
CA ALA A 55 41.30 4.99 13.96
C ALA A 55 40.54 5.81 15.02
N GLY A 56 40.90 5.62 16.29
CA GLY A 56 40.20 6.19 17.45
C GLY A 56 39.29 5.18 18.17
N ARG A 57 38.07 4.98 17.68
CA ARG A 57 37.05 4.16 18.37
C ARG A 57 36.40 3.15 17.43
N ALA A 58 36.32 1.91 17.89
CA ALA A 58 35.62 0.85 17.17
C ALA A 58 34.13 1.17 16.98
N VAL A 59 33.61 0.89 15.79
CA VAL A 59 32.24 1.17 15.38
C VAL A 59 31.39 -0.08 15.61
N ARG A 60 30.41 0.03 16.51
CA ARG A 60 29.42 -1.04 16.73
C ARG A 60 28.51 -1.20 15.52
N LEU A 61 28.30 -2.44 15.09
CA LEU A 61 27.34 -2.82 14.08
C LEU A 61 26.11 -3.42 14.75
N TYR A 62 24.94 -2.88 14.41
CA TYR A 62 23.66 -3.29 14.97
C TYR A 62 22.87 -4.08 13.94
N ARG A 63 22.16 -5.11 14.40
CA ARG A 63 21.19 -5.86 13.59
C ARG A 63 19.86 -5.97 14.34
N ALA A 64 18.76 -6.03 13.60
CA ALA A 64 17.48 -6.45 14.16
C ALA A 64 17.60 -7.85 14.77
N THR A 65 16.93 -8.06 15.89
CA THR A 65 16.95 -9.37 16.58
C THR A 65 16.12 -10.43 15.87
N SER A 66 15.23 -10.01 14.97
CA SER A 66 14.38 -10.85 14.14
C SER A 66 14.00 -10.13 12.86
N ASP A 67 13.68 -10.89 11.81
CA ASP A 67 13.12 -10.35 10.57
C ASP A 67 11.63 -10.01 10.69
N THR A 68 10.98 -10.53 11.74
CA THR A 68 9.56 -10.31 12.03
C THR A 68 9.31 -10.01 13.50
N PHE A 69 8.37 -9.12 13.79
CA PHE A 69 7.99 -8.74 15.14
C PHE A 69 6.47 -8.82 15.31
N PHE A 70 6.04 -9.44 16.40
CA PHE A 70 4.65 -9.46 16.82
C PHE A 70 4.36 -8.24 17.72
N VAL A 71 3.34 -7.46 17.39
CA VAL A 71 2.89 -6.32 18.20
C VAL A 71 1.40 -6.52 18.54
N PRO A 72 1.05 -6.78 19.80
CA PRO A 72 -0.34 -7.01 20.18
C PRO A 72 -1.17 -5.73 20.11
N PHE A 73 -2.47 -5.88 19.87
CA PHE A 73 -3.40 -4.76 19.80
C PHE A 73 -3.58 -4.01 21.13
N SER A 74 -3.17 -4.59 22.26
CA SER A 74 -3.10 -3.90 23.55
C SER A 74 -2.09 -2.75 23.55
N LEU A 75 -1.12 -2.75 22.63
CA LEU A 75 -0.11 -1.70 22.49
C LEU A 75 -0.38 -0.77 21.30
N VAL A 76 -1.03 -1.27 20.26
CA VAL A 76 -1.36 -0.50 19.05
C VAL A 76 -2.82 -0.78 18.67
N PRO A 77 -3.73 0.20 18.79
CA PRO A 77 -5.13 -0.02 18.46
C PRO A 77 -5.31 -0.47 16.99
N PRO A 78 -6.14 -1.49 16.70
CA PRO A 78 -6.31 -2.08 15.37
C PRO A 78 -6.58 -1.03 14.27
N GLU A 79 -7.39 -0.03 14.57
CA GLU A 79 -7.80 1.04 13.66
C GLU A 79 -6.65 1.96 13.23
N THR A 80 -5.52 1.93 13.94
CA THR A 80 -4.31 2.71 13.62
C THR A 80 -3.28 1.89 12.85
N VAL A 81 -3.44 0.57 12.79
CA VAL A 81 -2.50 -0.33 12.11
C VAL A 81 -2.52 -0.07 10.61
N GLY A 82 -1.35 0.16 10.05
CA GLY A 82 -1.16 0.42 8.62
C GLY A 82 -1.85 1.67 8.06
N ARG A 83 -2.56 2.48 8.86
CA ARG A 83 -3.35 3.62 8.37
C ARG A 83 -2.52 4.61 7.56
N HIS A 84 -1.39 5.04 8.13
CA HIS A 84 -0.49 5.97 7.44
C HIS A 84 0.12 5.34 6.17
N ASN A 85 0.47 4.05 6.21
CA ASN A 85 1.00 3.34 5.05
C ASN A 85 -0.05 3.24 3.92
N ARG A 86 -1.31 2.94 4.25
CA ARG A 86 -2.43 2.91 3.31
C ARG A 86 -2.68 4.30 2.70
N ALA A 87 -2.69 5.35 3.51
CA ALA A 87 -2.85 6.73 3.02
C ALA A 87 -1.74 7.12 2.03
N GLN A 88 -0.49 6.82 2.35
CA GLN A 88 0.64 7.06 1.43
C GLN A 88 0.57 6.22 0.15
N HIS A 89 0.14 4.97 0.23
CA HIS A 89 -0.08 4.16 -0.97
C HIS A 89 -1.20 4.74 -1.83
N LEU A 90 -2.26 5.28 -1.23
CA LEU A 90 -3.31 5.97 -1.97
C LEU A 90 -2.75 7.21 -2.68
N GLU A 91 -1.94 8.04 -2.02
CA GLU A 91 -1.29 9.19 -2.67
C GLU A 91 -0.38 8.79 -3.83
N LEU A 92 0.39 7.69 -3.68
CA LEU A 92 1.22 7.15 -4.75
C LEU A 92 0.39 6.60 -5.91
N PHE A 93 -0.74 5.97 -5.61
CA PHE A 93 -1.71 5.51 -6.61
C PHE A 93 -2.26 6.70 -7.40
N GLU A 94 -2.79 7.73 -6.73
CA GLU A 94 -3.31 8.94 -7.39
C GLU A 94 -2.26 9.60 -8.30
N THR A 95 -1.01 9.67 -7.81
CA THR A 95 0.11 10.18 -8.60
C THR A 95 0.41 9.32 -9.82
N ALA A 96 0.39 7.99 -9.68
CA ALA A 96 0.66 7.05 -10.77
C ALA A 96 -0.45 7.09 -11.83
N ILE A 97 -1.71 7.10 -11.40
CA ILE A 97 -2.89 7.21 -12.27
C ILE A 97 -2.88 8.53 -13.04
N GLY A 98 -2.63 9.65 -12.35
CA GLY A 98 -2.51 10.96 -13.00
C GLY A 98 -1.43 10.99 -14.08
N ARG A 99 -0.26 10.38 -13.82
CA ARG A 99 0.81 10.23 -14.83
C ARG A 99 0.40 9.34 -15.99
N THR A 100 -0.36 8.28 -15.73
CA THR A 100 -0.89 7.39 -16.77
C THR A 100 -1.80 8.15 -17.73
N PHE A 101 -2.72 8.97 -17.22
CA PHE A 101 -3.62 9.79 -18.05
C PHE A 101 -2.93 10.93 -18.81
N GLN A 102 -1.70 11.30 -18.44
CA GLN A 102 -0.90 12.31 -19.14
C GLN A 102 -0.06 11.75 -20.29
N ARG A 103 -0.20 10.45 -20.60
CA ARG A 103 0.60 9.75 -21.61
C ARG A 103 -0.31 9.03 -22.60
N ALA A 104 0.24 8.76 -23.79
CA ALA A 104 -0.39 7.88 -24.76
C ALA A 104 -0.79 6.54 -24.11
N PRO A 105 -1.95 5.96 -24.48
CA PRO A 105 -2.83 6.34 -25.59
C PRO A 105 -3.82 7.46 -25.25
N PHE A 106 -3.81 7.98 -24.03
CA PHE A 106 -4.69 9.06 -23.63
C PHE A 106 -4.17 10.40 -24.15
N ASP A 107 -5.09 11.20 -24.69
CA ASP A 107 -4.88 12.59 -25.07
C ASP A 107 -6.03 13.45 -24.52
N GLN A 108 -5.84 14.77 -24.57
CA GLN A 108 -6.88 15.72 -24.13
C GLN A 108 -8.00 15.90 -25.18
N HIS A 109 -7.90 15.23 -26.34
CA HIS A 109 -8.74 15.46 -27.50
C HIS A 109 -9.32 14.14 -28.00
N GLY A 110 -10.39 13.69 -27.35
CA GLY A 110 -11.14 12.50 -27.74
C GLY A 110 -11.30 11.52 -26.60
N TRP A 111 -10.44 11.52 -25.57
CA TRP A 111 -10.63 10.72 -24.36
C TRP A 111 -11.35 11.50 -23.26
N GLY A 112 -12.28 10.84 -22.59
CA GLY A 112 -13.00 11.36 -21.44
C GLY A 112 -13.49 10.26 -20.51
N PHE A 113 -14.47 10.61 -19.67
CA PHE A 113 -15.15 9.64 -18.82
C PHE A 113 -16.66 9.75 -19.00
N VAL A 114 -17.34 8.62 -18.87
CA VAL A 114 -18.79 8.55 -18.74
C VAL A 114 -19.16 8.04 -17.36
N THR A 115 -20.20 8.64 -16.79
CA THR A 115 -20.83 8.14 -15.58
C THR A 115 -21.83 7.05 -15.97
N ALA A 116 -21.74 5.90 -15.31
CA ALA A 116 -22.59 4.74 -15.57
C ALA A 116 -23.22 4.22 -14.28
N HIS A 117 -24.41 3.64 -14.42
CA HIS A 117 -25.13 3.01 -13.33
C HIS A 117 -25.00 1.50 -13.44
N ALA A 118 -24.66 0.85 -12.33
CA ALA A 118 -24.71 -0.59 -12.21
C ALA A 118 -26.15 -1.04 -11.88
N PRO A 119 -26.57 -2.27 -12.24
CA PRO A 119 -27.85 -2.83 -11.81
C PRO A 119 -28.02 -2.87 -10.29
N SER A 120 -26.92 -2.79 -9.54
CA SER A 120 -26.89 -2.73 -8.07
C SER A 120 -27.20 -1.34 -7.48
N GLY A 121 -27.49 -0.33 -8.32
CA GLY A 121 -27.70 1.07 -7.90
C GLY A 121 -26.41 1.88 -7.76
N ASP A 122 -25.24 1.25 -7.91
CA ASP A 122 -23.95 1.92 -7.78
C ASP A 122 -23.61 2.79 -9.01
N VAL A 123 -22.88 3.87 -8.78
CA VAL A 123 -22.47 4.82 -9.83
C VAL A 123 -20.95 4.77 -10.01
N PHE A 124 -20.50 4.49 -11.22
CA PHE A 124 -19.08 4.33 -11.53
C PHE A 124 -18.69 5.10 -12.79
N PHE A 125 -17.38 5.40 -12.91
CA PHE A 125 -16.82 6.02 -14.09
C PHE A 125 -16.24 4.99 -15.04
N ARG A 126 -16.45 5.19 -16.33
CA ARG A 126 -15.74 4.48 -17.40
C ARG A 126 -14.93 5.46 -18.22
N ILE A 127 -13.65 5.16 -18.41
CA ILE A 127 -12.81 5.94 -19.33
C ILE A 127 -13.08 5.44 -20.74
N MET A 128 -13.48 6.37 -21.61
CA MET A 128 -13.97 6.07 -22.94
C MET A 128 -13.54 7.16 -23.90
N ARG A 129 -13.26 6.78 -25.14
CA ARG A 129 -13.08 7.71 -26.24
C ARG A 129 -14.43 8.16 -26.79
N GLU A 130 -14.50 9.34 -27.41
CA GLU A 130 -15.74 9.91 -27.97
C GLU A 130 -16.46 9.00 -28.96
N ASP A 131 -15.73 8.13 -29.65
CA ASP A 131 -16.28 7.12 -30.57
C ASP A 131 -16.75 5.83 -29.89
N GLY A 132 -16.76 5.80 -28.54
CA GLY A 132 -17.28 4.69 -27.75
C GLY A 132 -16.25 3.63 -27.34
N VAL A 133 -15.00 3.75 -27.77
CA VAL A 133 -13.94 2.77 -27.43
C VAL A 133 -13.57 2.89 -25.95
N LEU A 134 -13.63 1.80 -25.19
CA LEU A 134 -13.15 1.77 -23.80
C LEU A 134 -11.63 1.60 -23.75
N TRP A 135 -11.00 2.17 -22.73
CA TRP A 135 -9.55 2.01 -22.53
C TRP A 135 -9.14 0.54 -22.33
N THR A 136 -10.03 -0.29 -21.80
CA THR A 136 -9.84 -1.75 -21.62
C THR A 136 -9.79 -2.51 -22.94
N ASP A 137 -10.34 -1.94 -24.00
CA ASP A 137 -10.46 -2.59 -25.31
C ASP A 137 -9.20 -2.34 -26.18
N LEU A 138 -8.24 -1.55 -25.68
CA LEU A 138 -7.00 -1.21 -26.39
C LEU A 138 -5.95 -2.35 -26.40
N GLY A 139 -6.20 -3.44 -25.68
CA GLY A 139 -5.28 -4.59 -25.63
C GLY A 139 -3.89 -4.21 -25.13
N GLU A 140 -2.83 -4.58 -25.88
CA GLU A 140 -1.44 -4.27 -25.51
C GLU A 140 -1.11 -2.77 -25.51
N ALA A 141 -1.90 -1.95 -26.21
CA ALA A 141 -1.74 -0.50 -26.19
C ALA A 141 -2.34 0.13 -24.92
N ALA A 142 -3.14 -0.62 -24.14
CA ALA A 142 -3.68 -0.15 -22.88
C ALA A 142 -2.55 -0.01 -21.84
N PRO A 143 -2.55 1.06 -21.03
CA PRO A 143 -1.62 1.13 -19.92
C PRO A 143 -1.96 0.07 -18.86
N VAL A 144 -0.93 -0.39 -18.15
CA VAL A 144 -1.11 -1.26 -16.98
C VAL A 144 -1.75 -0.45 -15.86
N MET A 145 -3.06 -0.57 -15.73
CA MET A 145 -3.86 0.14 -14.74
C MET A 145 -5.04 -0.74 -14.38
N VAL A 146 -5.48 -0.69 -13.13
CA VAL A 146 -6.81 -1.15 -12.71
C VAL A 146 -7.34 -0.05 -11.83
N SER A 147 -8.44 0.57 -12.24
CA SER A 147 -9.11 1.61 -11.49
C SER A 147 -10.60 1.37 -11.58
N GLY A 148 -11.22 1.09 -10.44
CA GLY A 148 -12.63 0.80 -10.33
C GLY A 148 -12.98 0.64 -8.86
N TRP A 149 -13.87 1.50 -8.38
CA TRP A 149 -14.40 1.46 -7.02
C TRP A 149 -15.86 1.12 -7.19
N HIS A 150 -16.27 -0.02 -6.63
CA HIS A 150 -17.64 -0.48 -6.71
C HIS A 150 -18.13 -0.83 -5.33
N LEU A 151 -19.36 -0.41 -5.00
CA LEU A 151 -20.09 -1.03 -3.92
C LEU A 151 -20.76 -2.31 -4.43
N LEU A 152 -20.36 -3.43 -3.85
CA LEU A 152 -20.88 -4.75 -4.20
C LEU A 152 -21.98 -5.16 -3.22
N HIS A 153 -23.11 -5.59 -3.77
CA HIS A 153 -24.21 -6.20 -3.02
C HIS A 153 -24.10 -7.72 -3.16
N LEU A 154 -23.45 -8.38 -2.21
CA LEU A 154 -23.14 -9.81 -2.25
C LEU A 154 -23.84 -10.56 -1.12
N SER A 155 -24.14 -11.84 -1.33
CA SER A 155 -24.47 -12.72 -0.22
C SER A 155 -23.22 -12.94 0.67
N PRO A 156 -23.39 -13.32 1.96
CA PRO A 156 -22.24 -13.67 2.81
C PRO A 156 -21.38 -14.82 2.25
N GLY A 157 -21.97 -15.71 1.43
CA GLY A 157 -21.26 -16.78 0.74
C GLY A 157 -20.33 -16.21 -0.34
N ASP A 158 -20.91 -15.43 -1.26
CA ASP A 158 -20.17 -14.82 -2.37
C ASP A 158 -19.08 -13.87 -1.87
N ALA A 159 -19.35 -13.12 -0.79
CA ALA A 159 -18.36 -12.24 -0.17
C ALA A 159 -17.14 -13.03 0.36
N ARG A 160 -17.35 -14.22 0.93
CA ARG A 160 -16.25 -15.09 1.40
C ARG A 160 -15.48 -15.73 0.25
N GLU A 161 -16.18 -16.11 -0.81
CA GLU A 161 -15.56 -16.62 -2.04
C GLU A 161 -14.65 -15.55 -2.65
N LEU A 162 -15.17 -14.35 -2.89
CA LEU A 162 -14.42 -13.21 -3.39
C LEU A 162 -13.23 -12.86 -2.48
N GLN A 163 -13.43 -12.85 -1.15
CA GLN A 163 -12.33 -12.66 -0.20
C GLN A 163 -11.20 -13.69 -0.41
N GLY A 164 -11.56 -14.96 -0.63
CA GLY A 164 -10.61 -16.03 -0.91
C GLY A 164 -9.85 -15.80 -2.21
N GLU A 165 -10.54 -15.43 -3.29
CA GLU A 165 -9.96 -15.16 -4.60
C GLU A 165 -9.02 -13.96 -4.59
N LEU A 166 -9.44 -12.84 -3.99
CA LEU A 166 -8.63 -11.62 -3.89
C LEU A 166 -7.34 -11.87 -3.09
N ARG A 167 -7.42 -12.64 -2.00
CA ARG A 167 -6.23 -13.05 -1.24
C ARG A 167 -5.32 -13.95 -2.07
N ALA A 168 -5.87 -14.96 -2.73
CA ALA A 168 -5.09 -15.87 -3.56
C ALA A 168 -4.41 -15.13 -4.73
N LEU A 169 -5.10 -14.15 -5.32
CA LEU A 169 -4.55 -13.27 -6.35
C LEU A 169 -3.41 -12.43 -5.80
N HIS A 170 -3.63 -11.75 -4.68
CA HIS A 170 -2.62 -10.94 -4.02
C HIS A 170 -1.36 -11.75 -3.71
N ASP A 171 -1.49 -12.90 -3.03
CA ASP A 171 -0.36 -13.70 -2.59
C ASP A 171 0.44 -14.27 -3.77
N ARG A 172 -0.25 -14.65 -4.85
CA ARG A 172 0.39 -15.17 -6.07
C ARG A 172 1.33 -14.17 -6.73
N TYR A 173 1.00 -12.88 -6.71
CA TYR A 173 1.82 -11.84 -7.35
C TYR A 173 2.77 -11.15 -6.36
N ALA A 174 2.39 -11.02 -5.08
CA ALA A 174 3.25 -10.47 -4.04
C ALA A 174 4.52 -11.33 -3.81
N GLY A 175 4.44 -12.64 -4.05
CA GLY A 175 5.59 -13.55 -3.98
C GLY A 175 6.52 -13.55 -5.19
N ARG A 176 6.20 -12.81 -6.26
CA ARG A 176 7.03 -12.77 -7.48
C ARG A 176 8.06 -11.64 -7.42
N ALA A 177 9.27 -11.92 -7.91
CA ALA A 177 10.28 -10.91 -8.15
C ALA A 177 10.25 -10.46 -9.62
N GLY A 178 10.33 -9.15 -9.84
CA GLY A 178 10.40 -8.53 -11.16
C GLY A 178 11.25 -7.27 -11.12
N GLU A 179 11.70 -6.80 -12.29
CA GLU A 179 12.61 -5.65 -12.42
C GLU A 179 11.91 -4.30 -12.23
N VAL A 180 10.64 -4.22 -12.63
CA VAL A 180 9.84 -2.98 -12.60
C VAL A 180 8.85 -3.02 -11.45
N PRO A 181 8.85 -2.03 -10.54
CA PRO A 181 7.89 -1.97 -9.45
C PRO A 181 6.52 -1.49 -9.95
N PHE A 182 5.47 -2.21 -9.58
CA PHE A 182 4.08 -1.78 -9.73
C PHE A 182 3.43 -1.66 -8.35
N LEU A 183 2.56 -0.67 -8.17
CA LEU A 183 1.77 -0.52 -6.96
C LEU A 183 0.45 -1.27 -7.13
N LEU A 184 0.21 -2.27 -6.27
CA LEU A 184 -1.05 -2.99 -6.19
C LEU A 184 -1.72 -2.72 -4.85
N GLY A 185 -2.97 -2.29 -4.89
CA GLY A 185 -3.86 -2.23 -3.74
C GLY A 185 -5.14 -2.97 -4.07
N ILE A 186 -5.49 -3.98 -3.27
CA ILE A 186 -6.76 -4.70 -3.36
C ILE A 186 -7.37 -4.66 -1.97
N PHE A 187 -8.64 -4.29 -1.88
CA PHE A 187 -9.36 -4.27 -0.60
C PHE A 187 -10.79 -4.75 -0.81
N LEU A 188 -11.31 -5.41 0.22
CA LEU A 188 -12.70 -5.74 0.40
C LEU A 188 -12.99 -5.48 1.88
N ALA A 189 -14.04 -4.73 2.19
CA ALA A 189 -14.39 -4.37 3.54
C ALA A 189 -15.90 -4.50 3.74
N ASP A 190 -16.30 -4.99 4.92
CA ASP A 190 -17.68 -4.90 5.36
C ASP A 190 -18.03 -3.43 5.61
N THR A 191 -19.04 -2.95 4.91
CA THR A 191 -19.53 -1.57 4.97
C THR A 191 -20.73 -1.40 5.89
N THR A 192 -21.14 -2.46 6.60
CA THR A 192 -22.26 -2.42 7.54
C THR A 192 -22.04 -1.33 8.59
N ASN A 193 -22.97 -0.37 8.65
CA ASN A 193 -22.94 0.79 9.56
C ASN A 193 -21.78 1.79 9.31
N VAL A 194 -21.20 1.82 8.10
CA VAL A 194 -20.27 2.87 7.71
C VAL A 194 -21.04 4.08 7.17
N PRO A 195 -20.94 5.28 7.80
CA PRO A 195 -21.60 6.49 7.32
C PRO A 195 -20.98 6.99 6.00
N GLY A 196 -21.73 7.74 5.20
CA GLY A 196 -21.28 8.25 3.89
C GLY A 196 -21.56 7.33 2.71
N LEU A 197 -22.25 6.20 2.93
CA LEU A 197 -22.69 5.24 1.91
C LEU A 197 -24.21 5.27 1.73
N GLU A 198 -24.87 6.36 2.12
CA GLU A 198 -26.33 6.48 2.10
C GLU A 198 -26.90 6.36 0.68
N HIS A 199 -26.18 6.86 -0.33
CA HIS A 199 -26.55 6.79 -1.75
C HIS A 199 -26.51 5.37 -2.33
N ALA A 200 -25.90 4.44 -1.62
CA ALA A 200 -25.64 3.11 -2.14
C ALA A 200 -26.73 2.10 -1.75
N ARG A 201 -27.67 2.52 -0.89
CA ARG A 201 -28.97 1.87 -0.68
C ARG A 201 -30.02 2.68 -1.42
N GLU A 202 -30.30 2.36 -2.67
CA GLU A 202 -31.59 2.72 -3.22
C GLU A 202 -32.61 1.71 -2.70
N ASP A 203 -33.64 2.24 -2.04
CA ASP A 203 -34.78 1.52 -1.50
C ASP A 203 -35.27 0.49 -2.52
N SER A 204 -35.20 -0.78 -2.16
CA SER A 204 -36.14 -1.78 -2.68
C SER A 204 -37.51 -1.50 -2.04
N GLY A 205 -38.08 -0.35 -2.37
CA GLY A 205 -39.43 0.05 -2.07
C GLY A 205 -40.31 -0.21 -3.28
N ASP A 206 -41.09 -1.29 -3.21
CA ASP A 206 -42.34 -1.59 -3.91
C ASP A 206 -42.53 -1.08 -5.36
N ALA A 207 -42.51 -2.04 -6.30
CA ALA A 207 -43.57 -2.21 -7.31
C ALA A 207 -43.56 -3.64 -7.87
#